data_AF-A0A6V8KSP6-F1
#
_entry.id   AF-A0A6V8KSP6-F1
#
_cell.length_a   1.000
_cell.length_b   1.000
_cell.length_c   1.000
_cell.angle_alpha   90.00
_cell.angle_beta   90.00
_cell.angle_gamma   90.00
#
_symmetry.space_group_name_H-M   'P 1'
#
loop_
_entity.id
_entity.type
_entity.pdbx_description
1 polymer ?
#
loop_
_entity_poly.entity_id
_entity_poly.type
_entity_poly.pdbx_seq_one_letter_code
_entity_poly.pdbx_strand_id
1 'polypeptide(L)'
;MTTTPNPAEPPSVEVMYCRRCRRAVNTRTGPSGVTYVHAVEVRGETVDHRPDPAPVTEISDPLIECDFCSAPDAAWIYRCADQRTDVRRVTARVVDAADYQARHHAARTRRTETEHGITQAWGERWSACAGCADLIEARDLYGLIRRVVEAMPAKLTRGNRLVRVRGHLHDTYTAVFDTLAPGRGRIEPGHPLGVWPAPPEGAP
;
A
#
# COMPACT_ATOMS: atom_id res chain seq x y z
N MET A 1 -44.15 -5.19 1.52
CA MET A 1 -43.10 -4.54 0.72
C MET A 1 -41.78 -5.09 1.20
N THR A 2 -41.25 -6.06 0.45
CA THR A 2 -40.13 -6.90 0.86
C THR A 2 -38.89 -6.33 0.21
N THR A 3 -37.99 -5.75 0.99
CA THR A 3 -36.73 -5.18 0.52
C THR A 3 -35.82 -6.34 0.11
N THR A 4 -35.62 -6.53 -1.20
CA THR A 4 -34.63 -7.48 -1.71
C THR A 4 -33.23 -6.97 -1.35
N PRO A 5 -32.40 -7.75 -0.65
CA PRO A 5 -31.01 -7.36 -0.40
C PRO A 5 -30.21 -7.36 -1.71
N ASN A 6 -29.49 -6.28 -1.95
CA ASN A 6 -28.53 -6.09 -3.04
C ASN A 6 -27.49 -7.24 -3.01
N PRO A 7 -27.06 -7.84 -4.15
CA PRO A 7 -26.18 -9.00 -4.12
C PRO A 7 -24.79 -8.59 -3.63
N ALA A 8 -24.49 -9.02 -2.40
CA ALA A 8 -23.17 -9.24 -1.80
C ALA A 8 -21.99 -8.50 -2.47
N GLU A 9 -21.75 -7.26 -2.03
CA GLU A 9 -20.40 -6.71 -2.00
C GLU A 9 -19.55 -7.71 -1.19
N PRO A 10 -18.40 -8.21 -1.71
CA PRO A 10 -17.51 -9.02 -0.89
C PRO A 10 -17.17 -8.22 0.38
N PRO A 11 -16.96 -8.87 1.54
CA PRO A 11 -16.63 -8.15 2.76
C PRO A 11 -15.35 -7.36 2.50
N SER A 12 -15.50 -6.07 2.18
CA SER A 12 -14.37 -5.19 1.93
C SER A 12 -13.58 -5.17 3.21
N VAL A 13 -12.27 -5.43 3.13
CA VAL A 13 -11.38 -5.23 4.28
C VAL A 13 -11.60 -3.80 4.73
N GLU A 14 -12.22 -3.64 5.89
CA GLU A 14 -12.59 -2.35 6.42
C GLU A 14 -11.30 -1.55 6.63
N VAL A 15 -11.21 -0.36 6.05
CA VAL A 15 -9.99 0.43 6.11
C VAL A 15 -9.81 0.90 7.55
N MET A 16 -8.79 0.37 8.21
CA MET A 16 -8.53 0.60 9.62
C MET A 16 -7.65 1.83 9.82
N TYR A 17 -8.03 2.64 10.78
CA TYR A 17 -7.33 3.85 11.21
C TYR A 17 -7.04 3.76 12.71
N CYS A 18 -6.00 4.44 13.18
CA CYS A 18 -5.69 4.52 14.59
C CYS A 18 -6.53 5.62 15.27
N ARG A 19 -7.29 5.28 16.33
CA ARG A 19 -8.08 6.26 17.10
C ARG A 19 -7.25 7.39 17.68
N ARG A 20 -5.97 7.14 17.98
CA ARG A 20 -5.09 8.09 18.67
C ARG A 20 -4.45 9.11 17.72
N CYS A 21 -3.89 8.68 16.60
CA CYS A 21 -3.25 9.57 15.64
C CYS A 21 -4.10 9.88 14.40
N ARG A 22 -5.28 9.25 14.27
CA ARG A 22 -6.23 9.42 13.17
C ARG A 22 -5.68 9.09 11.79
N ARG A 23 -4.58 8.34 11.69
CA ARG A 23 -3.98 7.88 10.42
C ARG A 23 -4.32 6.42 10.13
N ALA A 24 -4.29 6.04 8.85
CA ALA A 24 -4.43 4.66 8.43
C ALA A 24 -3.36 3.76 9.07
N VAL A 25 -3.75 2.52 9.40
CA VAL A 25 -2.84 1.48 9.88
C VAL A 25 -2.78 0.34 8.87
N ASN A 26 -1.58 -0.19 8.67
CA ASN A 26 -1.38 -1.36 7.83
C ASN A 26 -1.69 -2.63 8.61
N THR A 27 -2.21 -3.62 7.90
CA THR A 27 -2.42 -4.96 8.42
C THR A 27 -1.23 -5.85 8.06
N ARG A 28 -0.67 -6.51 9.07
CA ARG A 28 0.37 -7.54 8.96
C ARG A 28 -0.21 -8.88 9.38
N THR A 29 -0.31 -9.80 8.44
CA THR A 29 -0.82 -11.16 8.66
C THR A 29 0.36 -12.12 8.81
N GLY A 30 0.40 -12.81 9.95
CA GLY A 30 1.40 -13.84 10.25
C GLY A 30 0.77 -15.09 10.87
N PRO A 31 1.59 -16.09 11.27
CA PRO A 31 1.09 -17.35 11.83
C PRO A 31 0.25 -17.16 13.10
N SER A 32 0.53 -16.13 13.88
CA SER A 32 -0.18 -15.76 15.12
C SER A 32 -1.42 -14.89 14.89
N GLY A 33 -1.80 -14.63 13.63
CA GLY A 33 -2.96 -13.83 13.26
C GLY A 33 -2.61 -12.46 12.68
N VAL A 34 -3.58 -11.55 12.76
CA VAL A 34 -3.51 -10.18 12.23
C VAL A 34 -2.95 -9.23 13.29
N THR A 35 -2.00 -8.39 12.89
CA THR A 35 -1.46 -7.29 13.69
C THR A 35 -1.58 -5.99 12.91
N TYR A 36 -1.74 -4.87 13.63
CA TYR A 36 -1.79 -3.54 13.03
C TYR A 36 -0.48 -2.81 13.29
N VAL A 37 -0.04 -1.99 12.33
CA VAL A 37 1.20 -1.21 12.41
C VAL A 37 1.04 0.12 11.68
N HIS A 38 1.61 1.20 12.20
CA HIS A 38 1.55 2.48 11.48
C HIS A 38 2.42 2.43 10.21
N ALA A 39 2.00 3.12 9.16
CA ALA A 39 2.75 3.18 7.91
C ALA A 39 4.20 3.68 8.09
N VAL A 40 4.42 4.64 9.00
CA VAL A 40 5.76 5.14 9.34
C VAL A 40 6.64 4.09 10.03
N GLU A 41 6.05 3.18 10.82
CA GLU A 41 6.79 2.09 11.46
C GLU A 41 7.25 1.04 10.44
N VAL A 42 6.51 0.86 9.34
CA VAL A 42 6.97 0.05 8.19
C VAL A 42 8.22 0.66 7.54
N ARG A 43 8.41 1.99 7.64
CA ARG A 43 9.58 2.73 7.12
C ARG A 43 10.73 2.82 8.13
N GLY A 44 10.60 2.16 9.28
CA GLY A 44 11.62 2.12 10.34
C GLY A 44 11.61 3.33 11.27
N GLU A 45 10.54 4.10 11.27
CA GLU A 45 10.33 5.19 12.23
C GLU A 45 9.55 4.68 13.45
N THR A 46 9.57 5.44 14.55
CA THR A 46 8.86 5.06 15.79
C THR A 46 7.68 6.00 16.02
N VAL A 47 6.58 5.44 16.52
CA VAL A 47 5.43 6.20 16.99
C VAL A 47 5.35 6.04 18.51
N ASP A 48 4.91 7.08 19.20
CA ASP A 48 4.85 7.18 20.66
C ASP A 48 3.73 6.35 21.31
N HIS A 49 2.87 5.74 20.50
CA HIS A 49 1.77 4.90 20.95
C HIS A 49 1.65 3.60 20.15
N ARG A 50 1.01 2.61 20.78
CA ARG A 50 0.57 1.40 20.08
C ARG A 50 -0.63 1.72 19.16
N PRO A 51 -0.76 1.03 18.01
CA PRO A 51 -1.94 1.12 17.17
C PRO A 51 -3.23 0.79 17.96
N ASP A 52 -4.26 1.62 17.78
CA ASP A 52 -5.61 1.44 18.32
C ASP A 52 -6.60 1.45 17.14
N PRO A 53 -6.75 0.31 16.44
CA PRO A 53 -7.47 0.25 15.17
C PRO A 53 -8.98 0.43 15.35
N ALA A 54 -9.56 1.23 14.46
CA ALA A 54 -10.99 1.43 14.30
C ALA A 54 -11.32 1.57 12.80
N PRO A 55 -12.55 1.24 12.38
CA PRO A 55 -13.06 1.64 11.09
C PRO A 55 -12.90 3.15 10.86
N VAL A 56 -12.54 3.56 9.65
CA VAL A 56 -12.41 4.98 9.31
C VAL A 56 -13.69 5.80 9.57
N THR A 57 -14.85 5.15 9.51
CA THR A 57 -16.17 5.75 9.81
C THR A 57 -16.36 6.10 11.28
N GLU A 58 -15.59 5.49 12.19
CA GLU A 58 -15.58 5.81 13.62
C GLU A 58 -14.55 6.88 13.99
N ILE A 59 -13.67 7.25 13.06
CA ILE A 59 -12.64 8.26 13.31
C ILE A 59 -13.20 9.65 13.03
N SER A 60 -13.19 10.49 14.06
CA SER A 60 -13.46 11.91 13.89
C SER A 60 -12.31 12.59 13.14
N ASP A 61 -12.60 13.20 11.99
CA ASP A 61 -11.63 13.93 11.15
C ASP A 61 -10.37 13.09 10.83
N PRO A 62 -10.50 11.99 10.06
CA PRO A 62 -9.38 11.13 9.72
C PRO A 62 -8.33 11.86 8.86
N LEU A 63 -7.05 11.65 9.16
CA LEU A 63 -5.93 12.14 8.37
C LEU A 63 -5.67 11.16 7.22
N ILE A 64 -6.24 11.48 6.06
CA ILE A 64 -6.12 10.67 4.84
C ILE A 64 -4.91 11.14 4.04
N GLU A 65 -3.86 10.33 4.05
CA GLU A 65 -2.63 10.57 3.29
C GLU A 65 -2.69 9.81 1.96
N CYS A 66 -2.13 10.37 0.90
CA CYS A 66 -2.03 9.71 -0.40
C CYS A 66 -1.26 8.37 -0.27
N ASP A 67 -1.88 7.26 -0.67
CA ASP A 67 -1.27 5.92 -0.59
C ASP A 67 -0.06 5.76 -1.53
N PHE A 68 0.11 6.67 -2.49
CA PHE A 68 1.23 6.67 -3.42
C PHE A 68 2.42 7.47 -2.90
N CYS A 69 2.23 8.76 -2.63
CA CYS A 69 3.33 9.67 -2.26
C CYS A 69 3.33 10.12 -0.80
N SER A 70 2.35 9.70 -0.01
CA SER A 70 2.14 10.09 1.40
C SER A 70 1.95 11.59 1.63
N ALA A 71 1.56 12.34 0.60
CA ALA A 71 1.12 13.72 0.78
C ALA A 71 -0.15 13.75 1.66
N PRO A 72 -0.29 14.71 2.59
CA PRO A 72 -1.36 14.74 3.59
C PRO A 72 -2.73 15.19 3.05
N ASP A 73 -2.81 15.51 1.76
CA ASP A 73 -3.95 16.12 1.08
C ASP A 73 -4.56 15.15 0.04
N ALA A 74 -4.86 13.93 0.44
CA ALA A 74 -5.59 13.01 -0.41
C ALA A 74 -6.96 13.62 -0.77
N ALA A 75 -7.27 13.67 -2.07
CA ALA A 75 -8.49 14.27 -2.59
C ALA A 75 -9.43 13.24 -3.25
N TRP A 76 -8.89 12.07 -3.60
CA TRP A 76 -9.57 11.07 -4.40
C TRP A 76 -9.41 9.67 -3.80
N ILE A 77 -10.41 8.82 -3.98
CA ILE A 77 -10.36 7.38 -3.72
C ILE A 77 -10.53 6.63 -5.05
N TYR A 78 -9.60 5.74 -5.32
CA TYR A 78 -9.67 4.74 -6.38
C TYR A 78 -10.04 3.38 -5.79
N ARG A 79 -10.71 2.56 -6.61
CA ARG A 79 -10.95 1.15 -6.28
C ARG A 79 -10.10 0.27 -7.19
N CYS A 80 -9.43 -0.70 -6.59
CA CYS A 80 -8.71 -1.76 -7.30
C CYS A 80 -8.97 -3.10 -6.60
N ALA A 81 -8.47 -4.20 -7.16
CA ALA A 81 -8.53 -5.49 -6.47
C ALA A 81 -7.79 -5.43 -5.12
N ASP A 82 -8.15 -6.29 -4.17
CA ASP A 82 -7.50 -6.37 -2.86
C ASP A 82 -5.99 -6.59 -3.02
N GLN A 83 -5.20 -5.58 -2.63
CA GLN A 83 -3.75 -5.61 -2.81
C GLN A 83 -3.08 -6.22 -1.58
N ARG A 84 -2.22 -7.22 -1.83
CA ARG A 84 -1.42 -7.90 -0.80
C ARG A 84 0.01 -8.02 -1.25
N THR A 85 0.95 -7.67 -0.38
CA THR A 85 2.37 -7.90 -0.60
C THR A 85 2.85 -9.04 0.29
N ASP A 86 3.27 -10.15 -0.32
CA ASP A 86 3.95 -11.27 0.36
C ASP A 86 5.45 -11.00 0.36
N VAL A 87 6.03 -10.88 1.56
CA VAL A 87 7.47 -10.66 1.73
C VAL A 87 8.15 -12.00 1.94
N ARG A 88 9.10 -12.36 1.07
CA ARG A 88 9.98 -13.52 1.31
C ARG A 88 11.19 -13.12 2.14
N ARG A 89 11.43 -13.82 3.25
CA ARG A 89 12.62 -13.64 4.08
C ARG A 89 13.71 -14.62 3.63
N VAL A 90 14.88 -14.10 3.29
CA VAL A 90 16.07 -14.94 3.07
C VAL A 90 16.53 -15.51 4.41
N THR A 91 16.57 -16.82 4.54
CA THR A 91 16.99 -17.53 5.77
C THR A 91 18.41 -18.07 5.66
N ALA A 92 18.84 -18.49 4.47
CA ALA A 92 20.22 -18.90 4.23
C ALA A 92 20.71 -18.56 2.81
N ARG A 93 22.02 -18.38 2.67
CA ARG A 93 22.72 -18.33 1.39
C ARG A 93 23.73 -19.46 1.35
N VAL A 94 23.54 -20.39 0.44
CA VAL A 94 24.46 -21.50 0.21
C VAL A 94 25.58 -21.00 -0.70
N VAL A 95 26.82 -21.09 -0.23
CA VAL A 95 28.04 -20.74 -0.95
C VAL A 95 28.97 -21.97 -0.99
N ASP A 96 29.89 -22.00 -1.95
CA ASP A 96 30.94 -23.01 -1.97
C ASP A 96 31.98 -22.73 -0.87
N ALA A 97 32.40 -23.77 -0.15
CA ALA A 97 33.30 -23.61 1.00
C ALA A 97 34.70 -23.11 0.58
N ALA A 98 35.24 -23.60 -0.54
CA ALA A 98 36.54 -23.15 -1.04
C ALA A 98 36.43 -21.71 -1.57
N ASP A 99 35.34 -21.38 -2.23
CA ASP A 99 35.08 -20.00 -2.68
C ASP A 99 34.95 -19.02 -1.50
N TYR A 100 34.26 -19.44 -0.45
CA TYR A 100 34.13 -18.68 0.79
C TYR A 100 35.46 -18.50 1.52
N GLN A 101 36.29 -19.53 1.59
CA GLN A 101 37.62 -19.42 2.19
C GLN A 101 38.53 -18.45 1.41
N ALA A 102 38.48 -18.49 0.08
CA ALA A 102 39.33 -17.66 -0.77
C ALA A 102 38.85 -16.19 -0.85
N ARG A 103 37.53 -15.96 -0.86
CA ARG A 103 36.94 -14.65 -1.20
C ARG A 103 35.93 -14.12 -0.19
N HIS A 104 35.57 -14.91 0.82
CA HIS A 104 34.69 -14.59 1.95
C HIS A 104 33.53 -13.65 1.63
N HIS A 105 33.75 -12.32 1.72
CA HIS A 105 32.76 -11.29 1.41
C HIS A 105 32.28 -11.24 -0.06
N ALA A 106 33.04 -11.82 -0.98
CA ALA A 106 32.73 -11.90 -2.41
C ALA A 106 32.41 -13.34 -2.89
N ALA A 107 32.20 -14.27 -1.96
CA ALA A 107 31.82 -15.64 -2.30
C ALA A 107 30.48 -15.66 -3.05
N ARG A 108 30.43 -16.39 -4.17
CA ARG A 108 29.23 -16.41 -5.01
C ARG A 108 28.14 -17.28 -4.37
N THR A 109 26.96 -16.69 -4.20
CA THR A 109 25.78 -17.42 -3.72
C THR A 109 25.30 -18.41 -4.78
N ARG A 110 25.28 -19.71 -4.46
CA ARG A 110 24.79 -20.80 -5.30
C ARG A 110 23.28 -20.97 -5.21
N ARG A 111 22.76 -20.91 -3.99
CA ARG A 111 21.33 -21.03 -3.69
C ARG A 111 20.97 -20.05 -2.59
N THR A 112 19.80 -19.44 -2.72
CA THR A 112 19.20 -18.64 -1.65
C THR A 112 18.00 -19.41 -1.13
N GLU A 113 17.99 -19.72 0.16
CA GLU A 113 16.85 -20.32 0.83
C GLU A 113 15.99 -19.19 1.40
N THR A 114 14.68 -19.27 1.16
CA THR A 114 13.72 -18.25 1.57
C THR A 114 12.51 -18.89 2.21
N GLU A 115 11.97 -18.25 3.24
CA GLU A 115 10.69 -18.59 3.85
C GLU A 115 9.67 -17.48 3.59
N HIS A 116 8.39 -17.81 3.71
CA HIS A 116 7.34 -16.79 3.75
C HIS A 116 7.54 -15.91 4.99
N GLY A 117 7.64 -14.62 4.76
CA GLY A 117 7.62 -13.61 5.80
C GLY A 117 6.18 -13.18 6.09
N ILE A 118 6.07 -11.97 6.63
CA ILE A 118 4.78 -11.38 6.99
C ILE A 118 4.14 -10.82 5.72
N THR A 119 2.88 -11.16 5.49
CA THR A 119 2.07 -10.58 4.42
C THR A 119 1.50 -9.25 4.89
N GLN A 120 1.64 -8.20 4.08
CA GLN A 120 0.97 -6.92 4.32
C GLN A 120 -0.25 -6.80 3.40
N ALA A 121 -1.41 -6.52 4.00
CA ALA A 121 -2.64 -6.26 3.26
C ALA A 121 -2.87 -4.74 3.19
N TRP A 122 -3.11 -4.26 1.97
CA TRP A 122 -3.32 -2.85 1.65
C TRP A 122 -4.79 -2.53 1.41
N GLY A 123 -5.58 -3.51 0.94
CA GLY A 123 -7.01 -3.35 0.67
C GLY A 123 -7.32 -2.91 -0.76
N GLU A 124 -8.60 -2.59 -0.99
CA GLU A 124 -9.18 -2.27 -2.30
C GLU A 124 -9.29 -0.78 -2.59
N ARG A 125 -9.28 0.07 -1.56
CA ARG A 125 -9.49 1.52 -1.68
C ARG A 125 -8.16 2.24 -1.50
N TRP A 126 -7.72 2.92 -2.56
CA TRP A 126 -6.45 3.65 -2.61
C TRP A 126 -6.72 5.15 -2.74
N SER A 127 -6.26 5.90 -1.78
CA SER A 127 -6.36 7.35 -1.72
C SER A 127 -5.23 8.03 -2.48
N ALA A 128 -5.56 9.09 -3.22
CA ALA A 128 -4.61 9.84 -4.04
C ALA A 128 -4.79 11.36 -3.85
N CYS A 129 -3.67 12.06 -3.70
CA CYS A 129 -3.66 13.52 -3.86
C CYS A 129 -3.87 13.89 -5.34
N ALA A 130 -4.22 15.15 -5.61
CA ALA A 130 -4.51 15.62 -6.97
C ALA A 130 -3.40 15.27 -7.98
N GLY A 131 -2.13 15.53 -7.63
CA GLY A 131 -1.02 15.26 -8.54
C GLY A 131 -0.74 13.78 -8.81
N CYS A 132 -1.10 12.87 -7.89
CA CYS A 132 -1.04 11.43 -8.16
C CYS A 132 -2.26 10.97 -8.98
N ALA A 133 -3.44 11.53 -8.69
CA ALA A 133 -4.66 11.25 -9.44
C ALA A 133 -4.52 11.63 -10.92
N ASP A 134 -3.92 12.77 -11.24
CA ASP A 134 -3.68 13.18 -12.64
C ASP A 134 -2.84 12.16 -13.42
N LEU A 135 -1.82 11.57 -12.77
CA LEU A 135 -0.97 10.55 -13.36
C LEU A 135 -1.70 9.20 -13.50
N ILE A 136 -2.58 8.87 -12.54
CA ILE A 136 -3.42 7.66 -12.60
C ILE A 136 -4.42 7.76 -13.75
N GLU A 137 -5.12 8.89 -13.89
CA GLU A 137 -6.07 9.10 -15.00
C GLU A 137 -5.37 9.09 -16.36
N ALA A 138 -4.19 9.69 -16.45
CA ALA A 138 -3.37 9.65 -17.66
C ALA A 138 -2.74 8.28 -17.93
N ARG A 139 -2.91 7.30 -17.03
CA ARG A 139 -2.27 5.99 -17.05
C ARG A 139 -0.74 6.08 -17.15
N ASP A 140 -0.14 7.10 -16.56
CA ASP A 140 1.31 7.34 -16.54
C ASP A 140 1.98 6.69 -15.32
N LEU A 141 2.19 5.38 -15.41
CA LEU A 141 2.86 4.58 -14.38
C LEU A 141 4.26 5.10 -14.05
N TYR A 142 5.07 5.42 -15.06
CA TYR A 142 6.46 5.84 -14.85
C TYR A 142 6.54 7.26 -14.28
N GLY A 143 5.65 8.16 -14.70
CA GLY A 143 5.50 9.48 -14.09
C GLY A 143 5.13 9.38 -12.62
N LEU A 144 4.20 8.48 -12.27
CA LEU A 144 3.80 8.21 -10.89
C LEU A 144 4.97 7.69 -10.05
N ILE A 145 5.70 6.68 -10.53
CA ILE A 145 6.88 6.14 -9.85
C ILE A 145 7.93 7.23 -9.63
N ARG A 146 8.22 8.04 -10.65
CA ARG A 146 9.18 9.15 -10.55
C ARG A 146 8.76 10.14 -9.46
N ARG A 147 7.50 10.58 -9.47
CA ARG A 147 6.95 11.52 -8.48
C ARG A 147 7.07 10.97 -7.06
N VAL A 148 6.74 9.70 -6.86
CA VAL A 148 6.84 9.04 -5.55
C VAL A 148 8.29 8.95 -5.08
N VAL A 149 9.20 8.54 -5.96
CA VAL A 149 10.65 8.49 -5.65
C VAL A 149 11.20 9.86 -5.27
N GLU A 150 10.78 10.93 -5.93
CA GLU A 150 11.19 12.31 -5.63
C GLU A 150 10.68 12.79 -4.27
N ALA A 151 9.52 12.29 -3.82
CA ALA A 151 8.97 12.59 -2.49
C ALA A 151 9.58 11.74 -1.36
N MET A 152 10.31 10.65 -1.68
CA MET A 152 10.86 9.74 -0.69
C MET A 152 12.12 10.27 -0.01
N PRO A 153 12.35 9.96 1.28
CA PRO A 153 13.60 10.27 1.97
C PRO A 153 14.83 9.72 1.25
N ALA A 154 15.89 10.52 1.16
CA ALA A 154 17.15 10.14 0.49
C ALA A 154 17.77 8.84 1.01
N LYS A 155 17.52 8.46 2.27
CA LYS A 155 17.96 7.18 2.86
C LYS A 155 17.42 5.95 2.12
N LEU A 156 16.28 6.08 1.44
CA LEU A 156 15.62 5.02 0.66
C LEU A 156 16.00 5.06 -0.83
N THR A 157 16.44 6.21 -1.35
CA THR A 157 16.64 6.44 -2.79
C THR A 157 18.11 6.63 -3.20
N ARG A 158 19.08 6.29 -2.33
CA ARG A 158 20.52 6.34 -2.65
C ARG A 158 21.08 5.02 -3.19
N GLY A 159 21.89 5.11 -4.26
CA GLY A 159 22.64 3.99 -4.84
C GLY A 159 21.75 2.82 -5.27
N ASN A 160 22.19 1.59 -5.02
CA ASN A 160 21.45 0.38 -5.40
C ASN A 160 20.07 0.25 -4.74
N ARG A 161 19.78 1.01 -3.67
CA ARG A 161 18.44 1.03 -3.06
C ARG A 161 17.40 1.62 -3.98
N LEU A 162 17.77 2.63 -4.77
CA LEU A 162 16.85 3.27 -5.72
C LEU A 162 16.31 2.28 -6.75
N VAL A 163 17.16 1.41 -7.29
CA VAL A 163 16.76 0.40 -8.26
C VAL A 163 15.76 -0.57 -7.64
N ARG A 164 16.01 -1.02 -6.41
CA ARG A 164 15.08 -1.90 -5.68
C ARG A 164 13.76 -1.20 -5.37
N VAL A 165 13.80 0.06 -4.92
CA VAL A 165 12.59 0.85 -4.64
C VAL A 165 11.76 1.02 -5.92
N ARG A 166 12.39 1.38 -7.04
CA ARG A 166 11.69 1.52 -8.32
C ARG A 166 11.07 0.20 -8.78
N GLY A 167 11.78 -0.92 -8.66
CA GLY A 167 11.22 -2.24 -8.97
C GLY A 167 9.99 -2.56 -8.12
N HIS A 168 10.08 -2.34 -6.81
CA HIS A 168 8.95 -2.57 -5.91
C HIS A 168 7.74 -1.67 -6.20
N LEU A 169 7.98 -0.37 -6.46
CA LEU A 169 6.93 0.56 -6.85
C LEU A 169 6.30 0.18 -8.18
N HIS A 170 7.10 -0.28 -9.15
CA HIS A 170 6.61 -0.77 -10.43
C HIS A 170 5.68 -1.96 -10.21
N ASP A 171 6.13 -3.02 -9.54
CA ASP A 171 5.32 -4.21 -9.29
C ASP A 171 4.00 -3.87 -8.58
N THR A 172 4.05 -2.99 -7.58
CA THR A 172 2.88 -2.59 -6.80
C THR A 172 1.90 -1.76 -7.63
N TYR A 173 2.39 -0.73 -8.34
CA TYR A 173 1.51 0.18 -9.07
C TYR A 173 1.00 -0.42 -10.39
N THR A 174 1.74 -1.34 -11.01
CA THR A 174 1.20 -2.15 -12.12
C THR A 174 -0.03 -2.92 -11.66
N ALA A 175 0.02 -3.62 -10.52
CA ALA A 175 -1.14 -4.36 -10.01
C ALA A 175 -2.35 -3.45 -9.72
N VAL A 176 -2.11 -2.24 -9.21
CA VAL A 176 -3.17 -1.23 -9.02
C VAL A 176 -3.77 -0.81 -10.36
N PHE A 177 -2.94 -0.49 -11.36
CA PHE A 177 -3.40 -0.02 -12.67
C PHE A 177 -4.17 -1.09 -13.44
N ASP A 178 -3.71 -2.33 -13.38
CA ASP A 178 -4.31 -3.48 -14.06
C ASP A 178 -5.70 -3.83 -13.51
N THR A 179 -5.96 -3.47 -12.25
CA THR A 179 -7.22 -3.80 -11.56
C THR A 179 -8.07 -2.57 -11.22
N LEU A 180 -7.70 -1.39 -11.74
CA LEU A 180 -8.37 -0.14 -11.45
C LEU A 180 -9.80 -0.14 -12.00
N ALA A 181 -10.78 -0.03 -11.11
CA ALA A 181 -12.17 0.17 -11.49
C ALA A 181 -12.36 1.54 -12.17
N PRO A 182 -13.33 1.69 -13.08
CA PRO A 182 -13.61 2.97 -13.72
C PRO A 182 -14.01 4.07 -12.72
N GLY A 183 -13.47 5.27 -12.94
CA GLY A 183 -13.77 6.48 -12.18
C GLY A 183 -13.03 6.59 -10.84
N ARG A 184 -13.37 7.63 -10.08
CA ARG A 184 -12.87 7.89 -8.72
C ARG A 184 -13.93 8.54 -7.83
N GLY A 185 -13.86 8.29 -6.53
CA GLY A 185 -14.65 8.99 -5.52
C GLY A 185 -13.92 10.22 -5.01
N ARG A 186 -14.63 11.32 -4.74
CA ARG A 186 -14.06 12.52 -4.13
C ARG A 186 -14.11 12.43 -2.61
N ILE A 187 -12.99 12.64 -1.93
CA ILE A 187 -12.95 12.72 -0.47
C ILE A 187 -13.59 14.04 -0.05
N GLU A 188 -14.58 13.96 0.84
CA GLU A 188 -15.29 15.12 1.38
C GLU A 188 -15.44 15.01 2.90
N PRO A 189 -15.65 16.14 3.62
CA PRO A 189 -15.97 16.10 5.04
C PRO A 189 -17.16 15.16 5.33
N GLY A 190 -16.99 14.28 6.31
CA GLY A 190 -17.98 13.25 6.66
C GLY A 190 -18.04 12.05 5.71
N HIS A 191 -17.32 12.07 4.58
CA HIS A 191 -17.27 11.00 3.59
C HIS A 191 -15.82 10.58 3.30
N PRO A 192 -15.11 10.01 4.30
CA PRO A 192 -13.70 9.65 4.16
C PRO A 192 -13.45 8.51 3.16
N LEU A 193 -14.48 7.75 2.81
CA LEU A 193 -14.43 6.69 1.79
C LEU A 193 -14.76 7.18 0.37
N GLY A 194 -14.96 8.49 0.21
CA GLY A 194 -15.22 9.15 -1.05
C GLY A 194 -16.69 9.11 -1.49
N VAL A 195 -17.14 10.20 -2.09
CA VAL A 195 -18.42 10.32 -2.79
C VAL A 195 -18.20 10.03 -4.26
N TRP A 196 -18.87 9.01 -4.78
CA TRP A 196 -18.77 8.64 -6.19
C TRP A 196 -19.76 9.46 -7.03
N PRO A 197 -19.34 10.03 -8.17
CA PRO A 197 -20.29 10.63 -9.10
C PRO A 197 -21.28 9.55 -9.56
N ALA A 198 -22.55 9.91 -9.64
CA ALA A 198 -23.57 9.01 -10.18
C ALA A 198 -23.16 8.57 -11.59
N PRO A 199 -23.37 7.30 -11.96
CA PRO A 199 -23.20 6.89 -13.35
C PRO A 199 -24.11 7.78 -14.21
N PRO A 200 -23.66 8.21 -15.41
CA PRO A 200 -24.51 8.95 -16.31
C PRO A 200 -25.79 8.13 -16.59
N GLU A 201 -26.96 8.76 -16.49
CA GLU A 201 -28.23 8.12 -16.82
C GLU A 201 -28.14 7.53 -18.24
N GLY A 202 -28.27 6.20 -18.36
CA GLY A 202 -28.29 5.51 -19.64
C GLY A 202 -27.07 4.65 -20.00
N ALA A 203 -26.17 4.35 -19.07
CA ALA A 203 -25.24 3.23 -19.27
C ALA A 203 -26.00 1.88 -19.18
N PRO A 204 -25.80 0.95 -20.13
CA PRO A 204 -26.58 -0.29 -20.27
C PRO A 204 -26.41 -1.28 -19.11
#